data_AF-A0A954EYS7-F1
#
_entry.id   AF-A0A954EYS7-F1
#
_cell.length_a   1.000
_cell.length_b   1.000
_cell.length_c   1.000
_cell.angle_alpha   90.00
_cell.angle_beta   90.00
_cell.angle_gamma   90.00
#
_symmetry.space_group_name_H-M   'P 1'
#
loop_
_entity.id
_entity.type
_entity.pdbx_description
1 polymer ?
#
loop_
_entity_poly.entity_id
_entity_poly.type
_entity_poly.pdbx_seq_one_letter_code
_entity_poly.pdbx_strand_id
1 'polypeptide(L)'
;MNRSHGGWFTLVFATTLVASLAYLWYATHESNGPTGGSWQGLWFGIAGTSCMVFAGLLSGRKQLPGANLRPVSWWLKGHLWIGLLSVPFILFHTGGRFGGTLEKLLMAVFFLVIASGIWGVLMQHYLPRFLSTMVPAQAITE
;
A
#
# COMPACT_ATOMS: atom_id res chain seq x y z
N MET A 1 11.23 -10.77 -14.95
CA MET A 1 10.47 -10.24 -13.80
C MET A 1 10.27 -11.39 -12.80
N ASN A 2 10.78 -11.27 -11.57
CA ASN A 2 10.83 -12.37 -10.60
C ASN A 2 9.41 -12.91 -10.29
N ARG A 3 9.18 -14.23 -10.40
CA ARG A 3 7.83 -14.86 -10.32
C ARG A 3 7.01 -14.45 -9.11
N SER A 4 7.68 -14.06 -8.01
CA SER A 4 7.02 -13.61 -6.78
C SER A 4 6.35 -12.24 -6.85
N HIS A 5 6.80 -11.31 -7.71
CA HIS A 5 6.16 -9.99 -7.83
C HIS A 5 4.95 -10.03 -8.76
N GLY A 6 4.95 -10.93 -9.76
CA GLY A 6 3.84 -11.07 -10.70
C GLY A 6 2.53 -11.49 -10.03
N GLY A 7 2.58 -12.39 -9.04
CA GLY A 7 1.39 -12.80 -8.29
C GLY A 7 0.77 -11.64 -7.49
N TRP A 8 1.60 -10.87 -6.78
CA TRP A 8 1.14 -9.69 -6.04
C TRP A 8 0.60 -8.59 -6.94
N PHE A 9 1.28 -8.31 -8.06
CA PHE A 9 0.79 -7.37 -9.05
C PHE A 9 -0.58 -7.78 -9.58
N THR A 10 -0.74 -9.05 -9.97
CA THR A 10 -2.01 -9.57 -10.48
C THR A 10 -3.12 -9.46 -9.42
N LEU A 11 -2.82 -9.80 -8.16
CA LEU A 11 -3.77 -9.68 -7.06
C LEU A 11 -4.20 -8.23 -6.83
N VAL A 12 -3.26 -7.29 -6.72
CA VAL A 12 -3.58 -5.87 -6.53
C VAL A 12 -4.35 -5.34 -7.72
N PHE A 13 -3.88 -5.59 -8.94
CA PHE A 13 -4.53 -5.13 -10.16
C PHE A 13 -5.95 -5.67 -10.29
N ALA A 14 -6.15 -6.98 -10.11
CA ALA A 14 -7.48 -7.60 -10.17
C ALA A 14 -8.40 -7.04 -9.07
N THR A 15 -7.88 -6.87 -7.85
CA THR A 15 -8.67 -6.32 -6.73
C THR A 15 -9.05 -4.87 -6.98
N THR A 16 -8.11 -4.05 -7.46
CA THR A 16 -8.39 -2.65 -7.84
C THR A 16 -9.39 -2.57 -8.98
N LEU A 17 -9.29 -3.46 -9.98
CA LEU A 17 -10.23 -3.50 -11.09
C LEU A 17 -11.65 -3.84 -10.60
N VAL A 18 -11.80 -4.89 -9.80
CA VAL A 18 -13.09 -5.28 -9.20
C VAL A 18 -13.64 -4.15 -8.32
N ALA A 19 -12.81 -3.55 -7.48
CA ALA A 19 -13.20 -2.43 -6.64
C ALA A 19 -13.66 -1.21 -7.45
N SER A 20 -12.98 -0.94 -8.58
CA SER A 20 -13.33 0.16 -9.49
C SER A 20 -14.68 -0.09 -10.15
N LEU A 21 -14.93 -1.32 -10.63
CA LEU A 21 -16.23 -1.70 -11.20
C LEU A 21 -17.35 -1.59 -10.15
N ALA A 22 -17.10 -2.05 -8.92
CA ALA A 22 -18.05 -1.91 -7.82
C ALA A 22 -18.32 -0.44 -7.47
N TYR A 23 -17.29 0.41 -7.50
CA TYR A 23 -17.44 1.85 -7.28
C TYR A 23 -18.23 2.52 -8.40
N LEU A 24 -17.98 2.19 -9.67
CA LEU A 24 -18.74 2.72 -10.80
C LEU A 24 -20.21 2.32 -10.75
N TRP A 25 -20.49 1.08 -10.37
CA TRP A 25 -21.86 0.62 -10.13
C TRP A 25 -22.53 1.43 -9.02
N TYR A 26 -21.85 1.57 -7.88
CA TYR A 26 -22.31 2.40 -6.76
C TYR A 26 -22.56 3.86 -7.17
N ALA A 27 -21.63 4.47 -7.92
CA ALA A 27 -21.72 5.85 -8.37
C ALA A 27 -22.87 6.12 -9.34
N THR A 28 -23.34 5.10 -10.06
CA THR A 28 -24.45 5.23 -11.02
C THR A 28 -25.82 4.90 -10.44
N HIS A 29 -25.88 4.20 -9.29
CA HIS A 29 -27.13 3.74 -8.68
C HIS A 29 -27.61 4.60 -7.51
N GLU A 30 -26.77 5.49 -7.00
CA GLU A 30 -27.11 6.38 -5.86
C GLU A 30 -27.48 7.77 -6.36
N SER A 31 -28.68 8.23 -6.02
CA SER A 31 -29.22 9.52 -6.48
C SER A 31 -28.43 10.73 -5.98
N ASN A 32 -27.80 10.62 -4.82
CA ASN A 32 -27.00 11.69 -4.20
C ASN A 32 -25.50 11.59 -4.54
N GLY A 33 -25.13 10.59 -5.35
CA GLY A 33 -23.76 10.27 -5.70
C GLY A 33 -22.93 9.68 -4.55
N PRO A 34 -21.69 9.24 -4.83
CA PRO A 34 -20.81 8.67 -3.84
C PRO A 34 -20.49 9.61 -2.68
N THR A 35 -20.67 9.11 -1.45
CA THR A 35 -20.20 9.79 -0.24
C THR A 35 -19.52 8.81 0.72
N GLY A 36 -18.56 9.30 1.53
CA GLY A 36 -17.88 8.45 2.51
C GLY A 36 -18.69 8.05 3.73
N GLY A 37 -19.73 8.81 4.04
CA GLY A 37 -20.68 8.46 5.11
C GLY A 37 -21.73 7.41 4.68
N SER A 38 -21.80 7.07 3.39
CA SER A 38 -22.69 5.99 2.92
C SER A 38 -22.25 4.62 3.43
N TRP A 39 -23.18 3.67 3.41
CA TRP A 39 -22.90 2.28 3.75
C TRP A 39 -21.76 1.69 2.89
N GLN A 40 -21.81 1.90 1.57
CA GLN A 40 -20.81 1.40 0.62
C GLN A 40 -19.46 2.13 0.80
N GLY A 41 -19.49 3.44 1.02
CA GLY A 41 -18.31 4.26 1.32
C GLY A 41 -17.59 3.77 2.57
N LEU A 42 -18.32 3.44 3.63
CA LEU A 42 -17.75 2.89 4.86
C LEU A 42 -17.03 1.56 4.64
N TRP A 43 -17.57 0.67 3.81
CA TRP A 43 -16.89 -0.58 3.46
C TRP A 43 -15.55 -0.35 2.74
N PHE A 44 -15.48 0.62 1.82
CA PHE A 44 -14.22 1.04 1.21
C PHE A 44 -13.24 1.62 2.25
N GLY A 45 -13.75 2.38 3.22
CA GLY A 45 -12.96 2.93 4.32
C GLY A 45 -12.37 1.84 5.23
N ILE A 46 -13.17 0.84 5.60
CA ILE A 46 -12.74 -0.33 6.38
C ILE A 46 -11.69 -1.13 5.61
N ALA A 47 -11.91 -1.40 4.32
CA ALA A 47 -10.96 -2.11 3.48
C ALA A 47 -9.63 -1.36 3.36
N GLY A 48 -9.66 -0.05 3.08
CA GLY A 48 -8.47 0.80 3.01
C GLY A 48 -7.71 0.85 4.33
N THR A 49 -8.42 1.01 5.45
CA THR A 49 -7.81 1.03 6.79
C THR A 49 -7.19 -0.32 7.15
N SER A 50 -7.83 -1.43 6.79
CA SER A 50 -7.29 -2.79 7.00
C SER A 50 -5.98 -2.99 6.23
N CYS A 51 -5.87 -2.43 5.02
CA CYS A 51 -4.63 -2.43 4.24
C CYS A 51 -3.51 -1.65 4.97
N MET A 52 -3.82 -0.50 5.56
CA MET A 52 -2.86 0.29 6.34
C MET A 52 -2.40 -0.44 7.60
N VAL A 53 -3.34 -1.05 8.34
CA VAL A 53 -3.01 -1.85 9.52
C VAL A 53 -2.07 -2.98 9.14
N PHE A 54 -2.36 -3.71 8.05
CA PHE A 54 -1.46 -4.74 7.54
C PHE A 54 -0.07 -4.19 7.21
N ALA A 55 0.01 -3.02 6.55
CA ALA A 55 1.29 -2.38 6.26
C ALA A 55 2.07 -2.04 7.55
N GLY A 56 1.38 -1.57 8.60
CA GLY A 56 1.97 -1.29 9.92
C GLY A 56 2.48 -2.54 10.65
N LEU A 57 1.82 -3.70 10.49
CA LEU A 57 2.20 -4.96 11.12
C LEU A 57 3.62 -5.43 10.73
N LEU A 58 4.16 -4.98 9.60
CA LEU A 58 5.56 -5.24 9.24
C LEU A 58 6.53 -4.76 10.34
N SER A 59 6.24 -3.63 11.00
CA SER A 59 7.07 -3.10 12.10
C SER A 59 7.07 -4.05 13.30
N GLY A 60 5.91 -4.60 13.67
CA GLY A 60 5.79 -5.60 14.73
C GLY A 60 6.50 -6.90 14.37
N ARG A 61 6.34 -7.38 13.13
CA ARG A 61 7.03 -8.59 12.66
C ARG A 61 8.56 -8.48 12.74
N LYS A 62 9.11 -7.29 12.50
CA LYS A 62 10.58 -7.06 12.60
C LYS A 62 11.09 -7.20 14.04
N GLN A 63 10.24 -6.98 15.04
CA GLN A 63 10.58 -7.07 16.46
C GLN A 63 10.46 -8.50 17.02
N LEU A 64 9.95 -9.46 16.24
CA LEU A 64 9.77 -10.86 16.63
C LEU A 64 10.67 -11.81 15.80
N PRO A 65 12.01 -11.75 15.94
CA PRO A 65 12.90 -12.73 15.31
C PRO A 65 12.68 -14.12 15.92
N GLY A 66 12.31 -15.11 15.09
CA GLY A 66 12.09 -16.51 15.51
C GLY A 66 10.64 -16.99 15.49
N ALA A 67 9.66 -16.12 15.27
CA ALA A 67 8.28 -16.55 15.05
C ALA A 67 8.17 -17.34 13.73
N ASN A 68 7.43 -18.46 13.73
CA ASN A 68 7.20 -19.35 12.58
C ASN A 68 6.29 -18.74 11.48
N LEU A 69 6.35 -17.41 11.34
CA LEU A 69 5.58 -16.62 10.39
C LEU A 69 6.26 -16.62 9.02
N ARG A 70 5.54 -16.14 8.00
CA ARG A 70 6.07 -15.99 6.64
C ARG A 70 7.39 -15.18 6.63
N PRO A 71 8.29 -15.44 5.66
CA PRO A 71 9.57 -14.75 5.57
C PRO A 71 9.44 -13.23 5.48
N VAL A 72 10.44 -12.48 5.97
CA VAL A 72 10.45 -10.99 5.93
C VAL A 72 10.24 -10.48 4.50
N SER A 73 10.80 -11.18 3.52
CA SER A 73 10.70 -10.84 2.10
C SER A 73 9.26 -10.94 1.58
N TRP A 74 8.43 -11.82 2.14
CA TRP A 74 7.01 -11.90 1.83
C TRP A 74 6.25 -10.73 2.46
N TRP A 75 6.52 -10.42 3.73
CA TRP A 75 5.90 -9.28 4.43
C TRP A 75 6.26 -7.94 3.80
N LEU A 76 7.50 -7.76 3.34
CA LEU A 76 7.94 -6.54 2.66
C LEU A 76 7.21 -6.36 1.32
N LYS A 77 7.04 -7.45 0.55
CA LYS A 77 6.23 -7.43 -0.69
C LYS A 77 4.78 -7.09 -0.38
N GLY A 78 4.19 -7.76 0.61
CA GLY A 78 2.83 -7.47 1.06
C GLY A 78 2.67 -6.01 1.49
N HIS A 79 3.57 -5.49 2.32
CA HIS A 79 3.57 -4.09 2.77
C HIS A 79 3.55 -3.11 1.59
N LEU A 80 4.37 -3.35 0.56
CA LEU A 80 4.39 -2.51 -0.63
C LEU A 80 3.09 -2.60 -1.43
N TRP A 81 2.66 -3.82 -1.78
CA TRP A 81 1.53 -4.05 -2.67
C TRP A 81 0.17 -3.75 -2.01
N ILE A 82 -0.03 -4.19 -0.77
CA ILE A 82 -1.24 -3.90 0.02
C ILE A 82 -1.26 -2.42 0.43
N GLY A 83 -0.09 -1.83 0.71
CA GLY A 83 0.02 -0.38 0.93
C GLY A 83 -0.47 0.42 -0.28
N LEU A 84 -0.03 0.06 -1.49
CA LEU A 84 -0.53 0.68 -2.73
C LEU A 84 -2.03 0.40 -2.98
N LEU A 85 -2.52 -0.79 -2.65
CA LEU A 85 -3.94 -1.14 -2.77
C LEU A 85 -4.84 -0.28 -1.86
N SER A 86 -4.31 0.25 -0.75
CA SER A 86 -5.07 1.16 0.11
C SER A 86 -5.48 2.46 -0.61
N VAL A 87 -4.70 2.93 -1.60
CA VAL A 87 -4.95 4.19 -2.32
C VAL A 87 -6.32 4.22 -3.01
N PRO A 88 -6.66 3.29 -3.93
CA PRO A 88 -7.98 3.31 -4.55
C PRO A 88 -9.10 3.14 -3.52
N PHE A 89 -8.94 2.31 -2.49
CA PHE A 89 -9.98 2.14 -1.47
C PHE A 89 -10.24 3.41 -0.66
N ILE A 90 -9.20 4.13 -0.23
CA ILE A 90 -9.36 5.39 0.49
C ILE A 90 -9.96 6.47 -0.43
N LEU A 91 -9.61 6.50 -1.71
CA LEU A 91 -10.21 7.43 -2.67
C LEU A 91 -11.69 7.10 -2.95
N PHE A 92 -12.04 5.82 -3.08
CA PHE A 92 -13.43 5.39 -3.23
C PHE A 92 -14.25 5.66 -1.97
N HIS A 93 -13.63 5.55 -0.79
CA HIS A 93 -14.25 5.96 0.46
C HIS A 93 -14.62 7.44 0.45
N THR A 94 -13.80 8.36 -0.08
CA THR A 94 -14.18 9.79 -0.08
C THR A 94 -15.33 10.11 -1.01
N GLY A 95 -15.68 9.22 -1.94
CA GLY A 95 -16.67 9.51 -2.99
C GLY A 95 -16.23 10.64 -3.92
N GLY A 96 -14.92 10.93 -3.99
CA GLY A 96 -14.37 12.08 -4.73
C GLY A 96 -14.55 13.43 -4.04
N ARG A 97 -15.04 13.46 -2.79
CA ARG A 97 -15.26 14.69 -2.02
C ARG A 97 -14.32 14.73 -0.82
N PHE A 98 -13.42 15.69 -0.80
CA PHE A 98 -12.59 15.96 0.36
C PHE A 98 -13.34 16.94 1.26
N GLY A 99 -13.81 16.46 2.41
CA GLY A 99 -14.67 17.20 3.34
C GLY A 99 -14.00 18.37 4.04
N GLY A 100 -14.10 18.39 5.37
CA GLY A 100 -13.51 19.45 6.22
C GLY A 100 -11.98 19.46 6.24
N THR A 101 -11.43 20.36 7.05
CA THR A 101 -9.98 20.52 7.23
C THR A 101 -9.33 19.23 7.75
N LEU A 102 -10.00 18.52 8.66
CA LEU A 102 -9.49 17.28 9.23
C LEU A 102 -9.30 16.22 8.14
N GLU A 103 -10.31 15.99 7.31
CA GLU A 103 -10.27 15.00 6.23
C GLU A 103 -9.16 15.30 5.21
N LYS A 104 -8.96 16.59 4.89
CA LYS A 104 -7.86 17.03 4.03
C LYS A 104 -6.49 16.76 4.66
N LEU A 105 -6.36 17.00 5.97
CA LEU A 105 -5.12 16.69 6.70
C LEU A 105 -4.85 15.19 6.75
N LEU A 106 -5.85 14.36 7.05
CA LEU A 106 -5.70 12.89 7.00
C LEU A 106 -5.30 12.43 5.60
N MET A 107 -5.91 12.98 4.56
CA MET A 107 -5.56 12.67 3.17
C MET A 107 -4.12 13.09 2.83
N ALA A 108 -3.68 14.26 3.30
CA ALA A 108 -2.31 14.74 3.10
C ALA A 108 -1.29 13.83 3.80
N VAL A 109 -1.55 13.45 5.05
CA VAL A 109 -0.70 12.51 5.80
C VAL A 109 -0.68 11.15 5.11
N PHE A 110 -1.84 10.67 4.63
CA PHE A 110 -1.92 9.43 3.88
C PHE A 110 -1.02 9.44 2.63
N PHE A 111 -1.12 10.49 1.80
CA PHE A 111 -0.26 10.60 0.62
C PHE A 111 1.22 10.73 0.98
N LEU A 112 1.56 11.42 2.07
CA LEU A 112 2.93 11.50 2.57
C LEU A 112 3.47 10.11 2.94
N VAL A 113 2.67 9.30 3.65
CA VAL A 113 3.03 7.91 3.98
C VAL A 113 3.28 7.10 2.72
N ILE A 114 2.38 7.15 1.73
CA ILE A 114 2.56 6.45 0.45
C ILE A 114 3.83 6.92 -0.29
N ALA A 115 4.06 8.23 -0.37
CA ALA A 115 5.24 8.81 -1.01
C ALA A 115 6.54 8.39 -0.31
N SER A 116 6.55 8.37 1.03
CA SER A 116 7.70 7.88 1.80
C SER A 116 7.99 6.39 1.57
N GLY A 117 6.95 5.57 1.38
CA GLY A 117 7.10 4.17 1.00
C GLY A 117 7.75 3.99 -0.37
N ILE A 118 7.28 4.76 -1.37
CA ILE A 118 7.88 4.77 -2.72
C ILE A 118 9.34 5.22 -2.65
N TRP A 119 9.63 6.28 -1.89
CA TRP A 119 11.00 6.75 -1.66
C TRP A 119 11.88 5.66 -1.05
N GLY A 120 11.37 4.92 -0.07
CA GLY A 120 12.07 3.77 0.53
C GLY A 120 12.46 2.70 -0.49
N VAL A 121 11.58 2.36 -1.44
CA VAL A 121 11.88 1.40 -2.52
C VAL A 121 12.95 1.95 -3.46
N LEU A 122 12.87 3.22 -3.84
CA LEU A 122 13.89 3.86 -4.68
C LEU A 122 15.26 3.79 -4.01
N MET A 123 15.36 4.19 -2.74
CA MET A 123 16.60 4.11 -1.96
C MET A 123 17.17 2.69 -1.91
N GLN A 124 16.33 1.66 -1.75
CA GLN A 124 16.76 0.26 -1.78
C GLN A 124 17.38 -0.16 -3.13
N HIS A 125 17.02 0.47 -4.25
CA HIS A 125 17.63 0.19 -5.54
C HIS A 125 18.93 0.96 -5.78
N TYR A 126 19.08 2.16 -5.20
CA TYR A 126 20.28 2.98 -5.37
C TYR A 126 21.40 2.59 -4.40
N LEU A 127 21.10 2.35 -3.12
CA LEU A 127 22.12 2.06 -2.09
C LEU A 127 23.06 0.89 -2.43
N PRO A 128 22.57 -0.28 -2.89
CA PRO A 128 23.44 -1.41 -3.22
C PRO A 128 24.40 -1.11 -4.37
N ARG A 129 23.99 -0.26 -5.32
CA ARG A 129 24.84 0.17 -6.44
C ARG A 129 25.99 1.03 -5.95
N PHE A 130 25.74 1.94 -5.01
CA PHE A 130 26.78 2.77 -4.42
C PHE A 130 27.74 1.99 -3.53
N LEU A 131 27.23 1.05 -2.72
CA LEU A 131 28.06 0.23 -1.85
C LEU A 131 28.96 -0.74 -2.63
N SER A 132 28.46 -1.33 -3.71
CA SER A 132 29.27 -2.21 -4.58
C SER A 132 30.39 -1.48 -5.31
N THR A 133 30.25 -0.19 -5.59
CA THR A 133 31.33 0.64 -6.15
C THR A 133 32.35 1.12 -5.12
N MET A 134 32.02 1.10 -3.82
CA MET A 134 32.88 1.65 -2.75
C MET A 134 33.60 0.60 -1.90
N VAL A 135 33.20 -0.68 -1.98
CA VAL A 135 33.93 -1.78 -1.32
C VAL A 135 35.05 -2.26 -2.25
N PRO A 136 36.34 -2.17 -1.85
CA PRO A 136 37.43 -2.73 -2.62
C PRO A 136 37.22 -4.23 -2.79
N ALA A 137 37.54 -4.78 -3.97
CA ALA A 137 37.45 -6.21 -4.29
C ALA A 137 38.23 -7.14 -3.31
N GLN A 138 39.00 -6.55 -2.41
CA GLN A 138 39.89 -7.17 -1.43
C GLN A 138 39.15 -7.82 -0.24
N ALA A 139 37.89 -7.46 0.02
CA ALA A 139 37.09 -8.04 1.11
C ALA A 139 36.42 -9.39 0.77
N ILE A 140 36.59 -9.89 -0.46
CA ILE A 140 35.94 -11.12 -0.95
C ILE A 140 36.92 -12.31 -0.98
N THR A 141 38.22 -12.06 -0.84
CA THR A 141 39.29 -13.07 -0.99
C THR A 141 40.01 -13.45 0.30
N GLU A 142 39.63 -12.87 1.45
CA GLU A 142 40.15 -13.26 2.77
C GLU A 142 39.10 -14.00 3.61
#